data_AF-A0A351NYH7-F1
#
_entry.id   AF-A0A351NYH7-F1
#
_cell.length_a   1.000
_cell.length_b   1.000
_cell.length_c   1.000
_cell.angle_alpha   90.00
_cell.angle_beta   90.00
_cell.angle_gamma   90.00
#
_symmetry.space_group_name_H-M   'P 1'
#
loop_
_entity.id
_entity.type
_entity.pdbx_description
1 polymer ?
#
loop_
_entity_poly.entity_id
_entity_poly.type
_entity_poly.pdbx_seq_one_letter_code
_entity_poly.pdbx_strand_id
1 'polypeptide(L)'
;FIRQWVPELRQVTNMWIHEPWKMSSALQQKANCLLGVQYPMPIVDHTSAIRAARKKLSVARIQSDYEKEADQVFKKLGSRQRRAKQKVSPTDNRQISLFE
;
A
#
# COMPACT_ATOMS: atom_id res chain seq x y z
N PHE A 1 -19.54 2.41 -3.45
CA PHE A 1 -18.95 2.58 -2.10
C PHE A 1 -18.75 4.04 -1.74
N ILE A 2 -17.78 4.77 -2.32
CA ILE A 2 -17.49 6.17 -1.94
C ILE A 2 -18.73 7.06 -2.04
N ARG A 3 -19.45 7.06 -3.18
CA ARG A 3 -20.69 7.86 -3.36
C ARG A 3 -21.85 7.52 -2.42
N GLN A 4 -21.79 6.35 -1.77
CA GLN A 4 -22.81 5.90 -0.83
C GLN A 4 -22.48 6.35 0.59
N TRP A 5 -21.21 6.24 0.99
CA TRP A 5 -20.75 6.55 2.35
C TRP A 5 -20.22 7.98 2.52
N VAL A 6 -19.94 8.66 1.42
CA VAL A 6 -19.40 10.03 1.36
C VAL A 6 -20.25 10.80 0.35
N PRO A 7 -21.45 11.27 0.74
CA PRO A 7 -22.43 11.89 -0.17
C PRO A 7 -21.94 13.19 -0.82
N GLU A 8 -21.03 13.92 -0.17
CA GLU A 8 -20.40 15.13 -0.70
C GLU A 8 -19.60 14.87 -1.98
N LEU A 9 -19.06 13.65 -2.17
CA LEU A 9 -18.35 13.25 -3.39
C LEU A 9 -19.26 12.64 -4.46
N ARG A 10 -20.59 12.66 -4.28
CA ARG A 10 -21.52 11.97 -5.19
C ARG A 10 -21.52 12.56 -6.61
N GLN A 11 -21.23 13.85 -6.77
CA GLN A 11 -21.19 14.51 -8.08
C GLN A 11 -19.80 14.47 -8.74
N VAL A 12 -18.78 13.98 -8.03
CA VAL A 12 -17.40 13.88 -8.55
C VAL A 12 -17.32 12.78 -9.62
N THR A 13 -16.58 13.03 -10.70
CA THR A 13 -16.35 12.06 -11.79
C THR A 13 -15.53 10.87 -11.29
N ASN A 14 -15.76 9.67 -11.86
CA ASN A 14 -15.03 8.45 -11.46
C ASN A 14 -13.50 8.58 -11.56
N MET A 15 -12.99 9.43 -12.45
CA MET A 15 -11.55 9.69 -12.59
C MET A 15 -10.93 10.30 -11.33
N TRP A 16 -11.70 11.09 -10.56
CA TRP A 16 -11.21 11.86 -9.42
C TRP A 16 -11.74 11.38 -8.08
N ILE A 17 -12.68 10.42 -8.06
CA ILE A 17 -13.36 10.01 -6.83
C ILE A 17 -12.42 9.44 -5.76
N HIS A 18 -11.29 8.84 -6.17
CA HIS A 18 -10.27 8.30 -5.27
C HIS A 18 -9.24 9.34 -4.83
N GLU A 19 -9.08 10.41 -5.62
CA GLU A 19 -8.08 11.46 -5.38
C GLU A 19 -8.69 12.85 -5.64
N PRO A 20 -9.75 13.23 -4.89
CA PRO A 20 -10.47 14.48 -5.13
C PRO A 20 -9.58 15.71 -4.96
N TRP A 21 -8.50 15.61 -4.19
CA TRP A 21 -7.52 16.68 -3.98
C TRP A 21 -6.70 17.07 -5.21
N LYS A 22 -6.69 16.23 -6.26
CA LYS A 22 -6.01 16.55 -7.53
C LYS A 22 -6.90 17.30 -8.52
N MET A 23 -8.18 17.51 -8.19
CA MET A 23 -9.11 18.24 -9.06
C MET A 23 -8.75 19.72 -9.17
N SER A 24 -8.90 20.28 -10.37
CA SER A 24 -8.84 21.73 -10.56
C SER A 24 -10.03 22.45 -9.90
N SER A 25 -9.88 23.74 -9.59
CA SER A 25 -10.93 24.54 -8.97
C SER A 25 -12.25 24.53 -9.77
N ALA A 26 -12.16 24.56 -11.12
CA ALA A 26 -13.34 24.50 -11.99
C ALA A 26 -14.11 23.17 -11.86
N LEU A 27 -13.40 22.05 -11.69
CA LEU A 27 -14.03 20.74 -11.50
C LEU A 27 -14.65 20.61 -10.10
N GLN A 28 -14.00 21.18 -9.08
CA GLN A 28 -14.53 21.22 -7.71
C GLN A 28 -15.84 22.01 -7.65
N GLN A 29 -15.90 23.18 -8.30
CA GLN A 29 -17.12 23.98 -8.42
C GLN A 29 -18.22 23.22 -9.16
N LYS A 30 -17.90 22.59 -10.31
CA LYS A 30 -18.87 21.81 -11.08
C LYS A 30 -19.44 20.63 -10.30
N ALA A 31 -18.64 20.03 -9.42
CA ALA A 31 -19.05 18.92 -8.57
C ALA A 31 -19.64 19.36 -7.22
N ASN A 32 -19.79 20.68 -6.98
CA ASN A 32 -20.23 21.26 -5.70
C ASN A 32 -19.46 20.73 -4.47
N CYS A 33 -18.18 20.40 -4.65
CA CYS A 33 -17.33 19.84 -3.62
C CYS A 33 -16.02 20.65 -3.54
N LEU A 34 -16.00 21.68 -2.69
CA LEU A 34 -14.78 22.44 -2.44
C LEU A 34 -13.94 21.72 -1.38
N LEU A 35 -12.67 21.51 -1.72
CA LEU A 35 -11.71 20.92 -0.80
C LEU A 35 -11.40 21.91 0.33
N GLY A 36 -11.32 21.41 1.55
CA GLY A 36 -11.16 22.20 2.77
C GLY A 36 -12.47 22.71 3.39
N VAL A 37 -13.59 22.64 2.67
CA VAL A 37 -14.91 23.07 3.17
C VAL A 37 -15.88 21.88 3.22
N GLN A 38 -16.28 21.36 2.06
CA GLN A 38 -17.19 20.20 1.99
C GLN A 38 -16.45 18.88 2.15
N TYR A 39 -15.21 18.81 1.66
CA TYR A 39 -14.37 17.61 1.81
C TYR A 39 -12.98 18.01 2.29
N PRO A 40 -12.42 17.39 3.34
CA PRO A 40 -11.15 17.81 3.92
C PRO A 40 -9.98 17.61 2.94
N MET A 41 -8.96 18.47 3.06
CA MET A 41 -7.69 18.24 2.37
C MET A 41 -6.92 17.06 3.00
N PRO A 42 -6.05 16.38 2.23
CA PRO A 42 -5.20 15.33 2.77
C PRO A 42 -4.39 15.85 3.95
N ILE A 43 -4.56 15.22 5.11
CA ILE A 43 -3.92 15.64 6.37
C ILE A 43 -2.41 15.37 6.31
N VAL A 44 -2.00 14.33 5.58
CA VAL A 44 -0.60 13.91 5.48
C VAL A 44 -0.28 13.60 4.03
N ASP A 45 0.92 13.95 3.59
CA ASP A 45 1.47 13.46 2.33
C ASP A 45 1.79 11.96 2.43
N HIS A 46 1.17 11.18 1.56
CA HIS A 46 1.30 9.72 1.56
C HIS A 46 2.75 9.26 1.35
N THR A 47 3.50 9.97 0.51
CA THR A 47 4.86 9.54 0.14
C THR A 47 5.83 9.68 1.32
N SER A 48 5.80 10.83 2.01
CA SER A 48 6.58 11.06 3.23
C SER A 48 6.12 10.16 4.38
N ALA A 49 4.82 9.95 4.55
CA ALA A 49 4.28 9.05 5.58
C ALA A 49 4.80 7.62 5.43
N ILE A 50 4.75 7.07 4.21
CA ILE A 50 5.28 5.72 3.93
C ILE A 50 6.77 5.67 4.23
N ARG A 51 7.54 6.67 3.79
CA ARG A 51 8.98 6.70 4.03
C ARG A 51 9.31 6.71 5.52
N ALA A 52 8.59 7.52 6.30
CA ALA A 52 8.75 7.57 7.75
C ALA A 52 8.37 6.23 8.41
N ALA A 53 7.26 5.62 8.01
CA ALA A 53 6.83 4.32 8.52
C ALA A 53 7.84 3.21 8.22
N ARG A 54 8.36 3.15 6.98
CA ARG A 54 9.40 2.19 6.58
C ARG A 54 10.68 2.37 7.39
N LYS A 55 11.09 3.61 7.66
CA LYS A 55 12.26 3.89 8.50
C LYS A 55 12.06 3.36 9.92
N LYS A 56 10.90 3.62 10.53
CA LYS A 56 10.57 3.10 11.88
C LYS A 56 10.60 1.58 11.92
N LEU A 57 10.00 0.92 10.92
CA LEU A 57 9.98 -0.53 10.83
C LEU A 57 11.39 -1.12 10.64
N SER A 58 12.22 -0.48 9.82
CA SER A 58 13.61 -0.88 9.61
C SER A 58 14.40 -0.84 10.93
N VAL A 59 14.26 0.24 11.70
CA VAL A 59 14.91 0.39 13.01
C VAL A 59 14.47 -0.72 13.96
N ALA A 60 13.16 -0.96 14.08
CA ALA A 60 12.63 -2.03 14.93
C ALA A 60 13.14 -3.43 14.53
N ARG A 61 13.34 -3.66 13.23
CA ARG A 61 13.84 -4.94 12.70
C ARG A 61 15.33 -5.16 12.94
N ILE A 62 16.14 -4.10 12.99
CA ILE A 62 17.59 -4.19 13.21
C ILE A 62 17.93 -4.49 14.67
N GLN A 63 16.98 -4.33 15.60
CA GLN A 63 17.18 -4.63 17.01
C GLN A 63 17.59 -6.09 17.22
N SER A 64 18.59 -6.32 18.08
CA SER A 64 19.23 -7.63 18.29
C SER A 64 18.28 -8.76 18.70
N ASP A 65 17.19 -8.43 19.39
CA ASP A 65 16.25 -9.41 19.93
C ASP A 65 15.04 -9.66 19.02
N TYR A 66 14.89 -8.88 17.95
CA TYR A 66 13.74 -8.93 17.04
C TYR A 66 13.53 -10.34 16.46
N GLU A 67 14.60 -11.03 16.06
CA GLU A 67 14.50 -12.36 15.46
C GLU A 67 13.92 -13.40 16.41
N LYS A 68 14.34 -13.37 17.68
CA LYS A 68 13.88 -14.31 18.71
C LYS A 68 12.41 -14.09 19.02
N GLU A 69 12.01 -12.83 19.19
CA GLU A 69 10.61 -12.46 19.44
C GLU A 69 9.72 -12.83 18.27
N ALA A 70 10.15 -12.54 17.03
CA ALA A 70 9.41 -12.88 15.82
C ALA A 70 9.18 -14.40 15.69
N ASP A 71 10.21 -15.21 15.98
CA ASP A 71 10.10 -16.67 15.98
C ASP A 71 9.15 -17.19 17.05
N GLN A 72 9.16 -16.60 18.25
CA GLN A 72 8.21 -16.96 19.32
C GLN A 72 6.76 -16.66 18.92
N VAL A 73 6.51 -15.46 18.38
CA VAL A 73 5.18 -15.06 17.88
C VAL A 73 4.73 -15.99 16.75
N PHE A 74 5.62 -16.32 15.82
CA PHE A 74 5.32 -17.22 14.72
C PHE A 74 5.00 -18.64 15.20
N LYS A 75 5.75 -19.18 16.16
CA LYS A 75 5.43 -20.51 16.73
C LYS A 75 4.08 -20.53 17.44
N LYS A 76 3.69 -19.42 18.08
CA LYS A 76 2.43 -19.31 18.83
C LYS A 76 1.21 -19.09 17.94
N LEU A 77 1.32 -18.24 16.91
CA LEU A 77 0.19 -17.75 16.12
C LEU A 77 0.24 -18.17 14.65
N GLY A 78 1.38 -18.69 14.18
CA GLY A 78 1.59 -19.08 12.80
C GLY A 78 0.80 -20.32 12.43
N SER A 79 -0.41 -20.14 11.92
CA SER A 79 -1.26 -21.21 11.38
C SER A 79 -0.61 -21.98 10.22
N ARG A 80 0.32 -21.35 9.49
CA ARG A 80 1.00 -21.94 8.34
C ARG A 80 2.47 -22.12 8.69
N GLN A 81 2.94 -23.36 8.82
CA GLN A 81 4.37 -23.63 8.80
C GLN A 81 4.96 -23.05 7.52
N ARG A 82 6.06 -22.29 7.65
CA ARG A 82 6.83 -21.84 6.50
C ARG A 82 7.30 -23.08 5.75
N ARG A 83 6.77 -23.31 4.54
CA ARG A 83 7.36 -24.30 3.63
C ARG A 83 8.83 -23.94 3.48
N ALA A 84 9.70 -24.91 3.75
CA ALA A 84 11.12 -24.75 3.49
C ALA A 84 11.27 -24.33 2.01
N LYS A 85 12.05 -23.27 1.75
CA LYS A 85 12.37 -22.85 0.38
C LYS A 85 12.94 -24.07 -0.34
N GLN A 86 12.25 -24.57 -1.36
CA GLN A 86 12.82 -25.59 -2.23
C GLN A 86 14.09 -25.00 -2.85
N LYS A 87 15.22 -25.70 -2.72
CA LYS A 87 16.44 -25.36 -3.44
C LYS A 87 16.10 -25.47 -4.92
N VAL A 88 16.06 -24.34 -5.63
CA VAL A 88 15.92 -24.34 -7.08
C VAL A 88 17.14 -25.08 -7.63
N SER A 89 16.92 -26.18 -8.34
CA SER A 89 17.99 -26.89 -9.02
C SER A 89 18.66 -25.95 -10.03
N PRO A 90 19.98 -26.07 -10.29
CA PRO A 90 20.66 -25.25 -11.27
C PRO A 90 19.94 -25.32 -12.61
N THR A 91 19.75 -24.18 -13.28
CA THR A 91 19.07 -24.10 -14.57
C THR A 91 19.87 -24.87 -15.63
N ASP A 92 19.24 -25.88 -16.25
CA ASP A 92 19.85 -26.62 -17.36
C ASP A 92 19.75 -25.77 -18.64
N ASN A 93 20.87 -25.18 -19.07
CA ASN A 93 20.95 -24.31 -20.26
C ASN A 93 20.66 -25.04 -21.58
N ARG A 94 20.48 -26.37 -21.58
CA ARG A 94 20.08 -27.14 -22.78
C ARG A 94 18.72 -26.76 -23.36
N GLN A 95 17.88 -26.06 -22.60
CA GLN A 95 16.61 -25.54 -23.13
C GLN A 95 16.78 -24.33 -24.06
N ILE A 96 17.89 -23.60 -23.94
CA ILE A 96 18.12 -22.38 -24.74
C ILE A 96 18.62 -22.76 -26.14
N SER A 97 19.32 -23.88 -26.27
CA SER A 97 19.83 -24.41 -27.54
C SER A 97 18.78 -25.10 -28.42
N LEU A 98 17.50 -25.16 -27.99
CA LEU A 98 16.40 -25.71 -28.79
C LEU A 98 15.76 -24.67 -29.73
N PHE A 99 16.15 -23.40 -29.60
CA PHE A 99 15.61 -22.28 -30.37
C PHE A 99 16.63 -21.64 -31.32
N GLU A 100 17.78 -22.29 -31.54
CA GLU A 100 18.76 -21.97 -32.60
C GLU A 100 18.58 -22.87 -33.83
#